data_AF-A0A6I8N047-F1
#
_entry.id   AF-A0A6I8N047-F1
#
_cell.length_a   1.000
_cell.length_b   1.000
_cell.length_c   1.000
_cell.angle_alpha   90.00
_cell.angle_beta   90.00
_cell.angle_gamma   90.00
#
_symmetry.space_group_name_H-M   'P 1'
#
loop_
_entity.id
_entity.type
_entity.pdbx_description
1 polymer ?
#
loop_
_entity_poly.entity_id
_entity_poly.type
_entity_poly.pdbx_seq_one_letter_code
_entity_poly.pdbx_strand_id
1 'polypeptide(L)'
;MAASNVSHNTSYCVPMLTPFLTKLYLVVLIVGLAGVISILFLLVKMNTRSVTTTAVINLVVVHGLFLLTVPFHLSYLFRQQWDFSWDFCKFVSAMLHIHMYLTFIFYLAILLTRYLIFFKRKDKVEFYRKLHAVAASVALWLLILVLIIPVMFSHYGASGDYDKKHCFVFQKELTHYPVKIVNYFIAAGVIFLASLLLTCQVFITVKVMRKLPHPFLSHQEFWAQLKNLFFIGIIFVCFLPYHLFRLYYLQIKSPGTCNNLVYYNEVFLSLSTLSCFDLLLFVIGGSRWFKQNIIHLRRLLEMCHQ
;
A
#
# COMPACT_ATOMS: atom_id res chain seq x y z
N MET A 1 -15.82 -48.05 23.86
CA MET A 1 -15.32 -46.67 23.66
C MET A 1 -14.38 -46.70 22.47
N ALA A 2 -14.87 -46.38 21.27
CA ALA A 2 -14.04 -46.29 20.08
C ALA A 2 -13.69 -44.81 19.87
N ALA A 3 -12.42 -44.47 20.02
CA ALA A 3 -11.90 -43.15 19.69
C ALA A 3 -11.79 -43.05 18.16
N SER A 4 -12.65 -42.24 17.55
CA SER A 4 -12.57 -41.90 16.13
C SER A 4 -11.42 -40.90 15.91
N ASN A 5 -10.35 -41.37 15.27
CA ASN A 5 -9.28 -40.52 14.73
C ASN A 5 -9.86 -39.62 13.62
N VAL A 6 -10.12 -38.35 13.94
CA VAL A 6 -10.43 -37.33 12.94
C VAL A 6 -9.12 -36.83 12.35
N SER A 7 -8.76 -37.36 11.18
CA SER A 7 -7.72 -36.80 10.33
C SER A 7 -8.15 -35.42 9.85
N HIS A 8 -7.54 -34.37 10.43
CA HIS A 8 -7.72 -32.99 9.97
C HIS A 8 -7.10 -32.80 8.59
N ASN A 9 -7.89 -33.04 7.55
CA ASN A 9 -7.55 -32.84 6.15
C ASN A 9 -7.37 -31.34 5.85
N THR A 10 -6.14 -30.84 6.02
CA THR A 10 -5.76 -29.44 5.82
C THR A 10 -5.42 -29.10 4.36
N SER A 11 -5.48 -30.08 3.44
CA SER A 11 -5.01 -29.96 2.05
C SER A 11 -5.94 -29.20 1.08
N TYR A 12 -7.16 -28.82 1.47
CA TYR A 12 -8.14 -28.28 0.50
C TYR A 12 -8.18 -26.75 0.35
N CYS A 13 -7.49 -25.98 1.20
CA CYS A 13 -7.56 -24.51 1.16
C CYS A 13 -6.47 -23.85 0.29
N VAL A 14 -5.39 -24.58 0.02
CA VAL A 14 -4.24 -24.15 -0.79
C VAL A 14 -4.49 -24.16 -2.32
N PRO A 15 -5.21 -25.15 -2.90
CA PRO A 15 -5.36 -25.28 -4.35
C PRO A 15 -6.20 -24.16 -5.01
N MET A 16 -7.23 -23.64 -4.34
CA MET A 16 -8.13 -22.61 -4.90
C MET A 16 -7.55 -21.19 -4.84
N LEU A 17 -6.65 -20.92 -3.89
CA LEU A 17 -6.02 -19.61 -3.70
C LEU A 17 -5.01 -19.28 -4.81
N THR A 18 -4.40 -20.32 -5.35
CA THR A 18 -3.22 -20.22 -6.19
C THR A 18 -3.42 -19.48 -7.51
N PRO A 19 -4.38 -19.81 -8.40
CA PRO A 19 -4.39 -19.27 -9.76
C PRO A 19 -4.70 -17.77 -9.81
N PHE A 20 -5.56 -17.27 -8.92
CA PHE A 20 -5.87 -15.85 -8.84
C PHE A 20 -4.68 -15.06 -8.27
N LEU A 21 -4.11 -15.51 -7.15
CA LEU A 21 -2.95 -14.85 -6.55
C LEU A 21 -1.75 -14.87 -7.49
N THR A 22 -1.45 -15.99 -8.15
CA THR A 22 -0.35 -16.09 -9.12
C THR A 22 -0.49 -15.05 -10.22
N LYS A 23 -1.68 -14.92 -10.83
CA LYS A 23 -1.94 -13.90 -11.85
C LYS A 23 -1.74 -12.49 -11.30
N LEU A 24 -2.28 -12.21 -10.12
CA LEU A 24 -2.16 -10.91 -9.48
C LEU A 24 -0.68 -10.56 -9.23
N TYR A 25 0.10 -11.45 -8.61
CA TYR A 25 1.52 -11.19 -8.32
C TYR A 25 2.38 -11.09 -9.58
N LEU A 26 2.04 -11.80 -10.67
CA LEU A 26 2.70 -11.61 -11.97
C LEU A 26 2.45 -10.21 -12.53
N VAL A 27 1.20 -9.74 -12.52
CA VAL A 27 0.87 -8.39 -12.98
C VAL A 27 1.55 -7.34 -12.09
N VAL A 28 1.54 -7.55 -10.77
CA VAL A 28 2.24 -6.68 -9.80
C VAL A 28 3.73 -6.60 -10.09
N LEU A 29 4.37 -7.73 -10.37
CA LEU A 29 5.79 -7.77 -10.72
C LEU A 29 6.08 -6.98 -11.99
N ILE A 30 5.34 -7.26 -13.08
CA ILE A 30 5.58 -6.63 -14.39
C ILE A 30 5.31 -5.12 -14.33
N VAL A 31 4.13 -4.72 -13.88
CA VAL A 31 3.72 -3.31 -13.88
C VAL A 31 4.48 -2.52 -12.83
N GLY A 32 4.73 -3.10 -11.65
CA GLY A 32 5.52 -2.48 -10.59
C GLY A 32 6.96 -2.23 -11.02
N LEU A 33 7.63 -3.21 -11.64
CA LEU A 33 8.99 -3.04 -12.17
C LEU A 33 9.02 -1.97 -13.27
N ALA A 34 8.07 -1.99 -14.20
CA ALA A 34 7.96 -0.97 -15.22
C ALA A 34 7.80 0.43 -14.62
N GLY A 35 7.00 0.59 -13.57
CA GLY A 35 6.82 1.84 -12.83
C GLY A 35 8.10 2.32 -12.15
N VAL A 36 8.79 1.43 -11.42
CA VAL A 36 10.07 1.71 -10.74
C VAL A 36 11.13 2.15 -11.75
N ILE A 37 11.31 1.40 -12.84
CA ILE A 37 12.29 1.71 -13.89
C ILE A 37 11.96 3.05 -14.56
N SER A 38 10.68 3.29 -14.88
CA SER A 38 10.24 4.54 -15.50
C SER A 38 10.55 5.76 -14.62
N ILE A 39 10.28 5.66 -13.32
CA ILE A 39 10.58 6.74 -12.38
C ILE A 39 12.10 6.93 -12.22
N LEU A 40 12.89 5.86 -12.14
CA LEU A 40 14.35 5.96 -12.06
C LEU A 40 14.92 6.74 -13.25
N PHE A 41 14.44 6.48 -14.47
CA PHE A 41 14.85 7.25 -15.65
C PHE A 41 14.44 8.73 -15.57
N LEU A 42 13.24 9.03 -15.06
CA LEU A 42 12.80 10.41 -14.85
C LEU A 42 13.57 11.10 -13.73
N LEU A 43 13.97 10.39 -12.67
CA LEU A 43 14.71 10.94 -11.55
C LEU A 43 16.05 11.56 -11.99
N VAL A 44 16.69 11.00 -13.02
CA VAL A 44 17.90 11.59 -13.64
C VAL A 44 17.65 13.01 -14.17
N LYS A 45 16.43 13.29 -14.64
CA LYS A 45 16.03 14.59 -15.19
C LYS A 45 15.31 15.48 -14.16
N MET A 46 14.90 14.93 -13.02
CA MET A 46 14.18 15.67 -11.98
C MET A 46 15.14 16.39 -11.05
N ASN A 47 14.73 17.57 -10.57
CA ASN A 47 15.43 18.22 -9.49
C ASN A 47 15.25 17.39 -8.20
N THR A 48 16.30 16.68 -7.79
CA THR A 48 16.36 15.84 -6.58
C THR A 48 16.12 16.64 -5.29
N ARG A 49 16.15 17.97 -5.37
CA ARG A 49 16.01 18.89 -4.23
C ARG A 49 14.57 19.28 -3.90
N SER A 50 13.53 18.67 -4.49
CA SER A 50 12.13 18.93 -4.13
C SER A 50 11.59 17.89 -3.15
N VAL A 51 10.78 18.32 -2.18
CA VAL A 51 10.04 17.45 -1.24
C VAL A 51 9.27 16.34 -1.97
N THR A 52 8.74 16.65 -3.15
CA THR A 52 8.01 15.68 -3.97
C THR A 52 8.94 14.61 -4.49
N THR A 53 10.13 15.01 -4.96
CA THR A 53 11.15 14.10 -5.47
C THR A 53 11.67 13.19 -4.36
N THR A 54 11.93 13.73 -3.16
CA THR A 54 12.34 12.94 -1.99
C THR A 54 11.30 11.88 -1.62
N ALA A 55 10.01 12.23 -1.64
CA ALA A 55 8.96 11.26 -1.34
C ALA A 55 8.82 10.18 -2.42
N VAL A 56 8.95 10.55 -3.70
CA VAL A 56 8.96 9.59 -4.82
C VAL A 56 10.15 8.63 -4.72
N ILE A 57 11.34 9.11 -4.34
CA ILE A 57 12.52 8.24 -4.12
C ILE A 57 12.23 7.22 -3.02
N ASN A 58 11.62 7.64 -1.91
CA ASN A 58 11.25 6.71 -0.83
C ASN A 58 10.26 5.65 -1.30
N LEU A 59 9.24 6.02 -2.07
CA LEU A 59 8.30 5.07 -2.66
C LEU A 59 9.01 4.08 -3.58
N VAL A 60 9.91 4.55 -4.46
CA VAL A 60 10.74 3.69 -5.32
C VAL A 60 11.50 2.63 -4.51
N VAL A 61 12.10 3.02 -3.38
CA VAL A 61 12.81 2.08 -2.51
C VAL A 61 11.84 1.05 -1.90
N VAL A 62 10.70 1.49 -1.37
CA VAL A 62 9.70 0.60 -0.77
C VAL A 62 9.13 -0.40 -1.79
N HIS A 63 8.72 0.08 -2.96
CA HIS A 63 8.23 -0.77 -4.04
C HIS A 63 9.31 -1.71 -4.56
N GLY A 64 10.54 -1.21 -4.74
CA GLY A 64 11.68 -2.03 -5.17
C GLY A 64 11.98 -3.17 -4.21
N LEU A 65 12.08 -2.89 -2.91
CA LEU A 65 12.31 -3.91 -1.88
C LEU A 65 11.19 -4.96 -1.88
N PHE A 66 9.92 -4.54 -2.00
CA PHE A 66 8.80 -5.47 -2.08
C PHE A 66 8.86 -6.34 -3.35
N LEU A 67 9.06 -5.72 -4.51
CA LEU A 67 9.12 -6.42 -5.80
C LEU A 67 10.26 -7.44 -5.86
N LEU A 68 11.36 -7.22 -5.14
CA LEU A 68 12.43 -8.22 -4.98
C LEU A 68 11.97 -9.48 -4.25
N THR A 69 10.98 -9.38 -3.35
CA THR A 69 10.43 -10.54 -2.63
C THR A 69 9.35 -11.31 -3.41
N VAL A 70 8.70 -10.66 -4.39
CA VAL A 70 7.59 -11.23 -5.17
C VAL A 70 7.96 -12.51 -5.94
N PRO A 71 9.14 -12.64 -6.59
CA PRO A 71 9.54 -13.88 -7.27
C PRO A 71 9.57 -15.11 -6.35
N PHE A 72 9.96 -14.93 -5.09
CA PHE A 72 10.00 -16.01 -4.11
C PHE A 72 8.58 -16.43 -3.69
N HIS A 73 7.68 -15.46 -3.53
CA HIS A 73 6.26 -15.74 -3.31
C HIS A 73 5.63 -16.46 -4.52
N LEU A 74 5.95 -16.02 -5.74
CA LEU A 74 5.51 -16.69 -6.96
C LEU A 74 6.04 -18.12 -7.06
N SER A 75 7.31 -18.38 -6.71
CA SER A 75 7.87 -19.73 -6.66
C SER A 75 7.06 -20.65 -5.74
N TYR A 76 6.67 -20.16 -4.58
CA TYR A 76 5.78 -20.89 -3.66
C TYR A 76 4.41 -21.15 -4.29
N LEU A 77 3.80 -20.16 -4.93
CA LEU A 77 2.51 -20.34 -5.60
C LEU A 77 2.57 -21.32 -6.78
N PHE A 78 3.70 -21.43 -7.49
CA PHE A 78 3.84 -22.42 -8.56
C PHE A 78 4.12 -23.83 -8.04
N ARG A 79 4.99 -23.96 -7.04
CA ARG A 79 5.48 -25.25 -6.56
C ARG A 79 4.67 -25.84 -5.42
N GLN A 80 3.84 -25.02 -4.76
CA GLN A 80 3.07 -25.37 -3.55
C GLN A 80 3.95 -25.85 -2.38
N GLN A 81 5.23 -25.51 -2.42
CA GLN A 81 6.22 -25.86 -1.40
C GLN A 81 7.22 -24.72 -1.26
N TRP A 82 7.69 -24.50 -0.04
CA TRP A 82 8.73 -23.53 0.26
C TRP A 82 10.10 -24.21 0.29
N ASP A 83 10.94 -23.87 -0.69
CA ASP A 83 12.26 -24.48 -0.89
C ASP A 83 13.41 -23.71 -0.18
N PHE A 84 13.12 -22.55 0.42
CA PHE A 84 14.13 -21.68 1.06
C PHE A 84 14.15 -21.85 2.60
N SER A 85 15.02 -21.11 3.28
CA SER A 85 15.08 -21.13 4.75
C SER A 85 13.78 -20.61 5.39
N TRP A 86 13.53 -21.06 6.63
CA TRP A 86 12.32 -20.67 7.38
C TRP A 86 12.31 -19.18 7.74
N ASP A 87 13.47 -18.62 8.11
CA ASP A 87 13.59 -17.19 8.39
C ASP A 87 13.28 -16.34 7.16
N PHE A 88 13.67 -16.82 5.98
CA PHE A 88 13.34 -16.15 4.73
C PHE A 88 11.85 -16.24 4.39
N CYS A 89 11.18 -17.36 4.71
CA CYS A 89 9.71 -17.46 4.62
C CYS A 89 9.04 -16.38 5.48
N LYS A 90 9.45 -16.25 6.75
CA LYS A 90 8.92 -15.21 7.65
C LYS A 90 9.13 -13.82 7.07
N PHE A 91 10.32 -13.54 6.56
CA PHE A 91 10.65 -12.25 5.95
C PHE A 91 9.77 -11.94 4.73
N VAL A 92 9.69 -12.85 3.75
CA VAL A 92 8.90 -12.65 2.53
C VAL A 92 7.41 -12.49 2.86
N SER A 93 6.88 -13.27 3.81
CA SER A 93 5.49 -13.14 4.25
C SER A 93 5.22 -11.83 4.99
N ALA A 94 6.13 -11.40 5.88
CA ALA A 94 6.02 -10.12 6.57
C ALA A 94 6.14 -8.93 5.61
N MET A 95 6.89 -9.08 4.51
CA MET A 95 7.13 -8.01 3.54
C MET A 95 5.84 -7.48 2.91
N LEU A 96 4.78 -8.29 2.77
CA LEU A 96 3.46 -7.85 2.29
C LEU A 96 2.85 -6.78 3.20
N HIS A 97 2.81 -7.06 4.51
CA HIS A 97 2.32 -6.12 5.51
C HIS A 97 3.23 -4.90 5.65
N ILE A 98 4.55 -5.12 5.67
CA ILE A 98 5.54 -4.04 5.72
C ILE A 98 5.32 -3.11 4.53
N HIS A 99 5.27 -3.63 3.31
CA HIS A 99 5.02 -2.86 2.09
C HIS A 99 3.76 -1.99 2.18
N MET A 100 2.63 -2.58 2.60
CA MET A 100 1.36 -1.86 2.75
C MET A 100 1.47 -0.71 3.78
N TYR A 101 2.07 -0.95 4.95
CA TYR A 101 2.20 0.09 5.98
C TYR A 101 3.21 1.17 5.58
N LEU A 102 4.31 0.80 4.94
CA LEU A 102 5.31 1.74 4.45
C LEU A 102 4.74 2.68 3.40
N THR A 103 4.08 2.12 2.39
CA THR A 103 3.43 2.92 1.35
C THR A 103 2.37 3.86 1.93
N PHE A 104 1.54 3.36 2.87
CA PHE A 104 0.56 4.20 3.57
C PHE A 104 1.21 5.37 4.33
N ILE A 105 2.26 5.11 5.11
CA ILE A 105 2.99 6.14 5.87
C ILE A 105 3.60 7.18 4.92
N PHE A 106 4.20 6.76 3.81
CA PHE A 106 4.76 7.69 2.83
C PHE A 106 3.67 8.51 2.14
N TYR A 107 2.52 7.93 1.79
CA TYR A 107 1.38 8.69 1.27
C TYR A 107 0.85 9.70 2.29
N LEU A 108 0.73 9.32 3.56
CA LEU A 108 0.36 10.22 4.65
C LEU A 108 1.34 11.39 4.75
N ALA A 109 2.65 11.11 4.74
CA ALA A 109 3.68 12.15 4.81
C ALA A 109 3.60 13.12 3.61
N ILE A 110 3.36 12.60 2.40
CA ILE A 110 3.17 13.41 1.19
C ILE A 110 1.97 14.35 1.36
N LEU A 111 0.81 13.79 1.72
CA LEU A 111 -0.45 14.54 1.85
C LEU A 111 -0.38 15.59 2.96
N LEU A 112 0.12 15.22 4.15
CA LEU A 112 0.31 16.15 5.25
C LEU A 112 1.25 17.29 4.88
N THR A 113 2.37 16.98 4.21
CA THR A 113 3.30 18.03 3.77
C THR A 113 2.64 18.98 2.78
N ARG A 114 1.80 18.47 1.86
CA ARG A 114 1.02 19.29 0.93
C ARG A 114 0.00 20.16 1.65
N TYR A 115 -0.71 19.63 2.64
CA TYR A 115 -1.69 20.38 3.43
C TYR A 115 -1.00 21.48 4.24
N LEU A 116 0.13 21.17 4.86
CA LEU A 116 0.94 22.15 5.58
C LEU A 116 1.39 23.28 4.65
N ILE A 117 1.87 22.97 3.44
CA ILE A 117 2.23 24.00 2.44
C ILE A 117 1.02 24.84 2.02
N PHE A 118 -0.16 24.23 1.88
CA PHE A 118 -1.38 24.94 1.49
C PHE A 118 -1.88 25.89 2.59
N PHE A 119 -1.92 25.44 3.85
CA PHE A 119 -2.41 26.25 4.98
C PHE A 119 -1.38 27.25 5.50
N LYS A 120 -0.10 26.86 5.53
CA LYS A 120 0.99 27.77 5.85
C LYS A 120 1.43 28.45 4.55
N ARG A 121 0.79 29.58 4.25
CA ARG A 121 1.24 30.59 3.29
C ARG A 121 2.58 31.20 3.77
N LYS A 122 3.64 30.40 3.88
CA LYS A 122 4.91 30.78 4.50
C LYS A 122 5.97 31.02 3.45
N ASP A 123 6.31 32.30 3.28
CA ASP A 123 7.46 32.82 2.53
C ASP A 123 8.81 32.54 3.21
N LYS A 124 9.05 31.34 3.75
CA LYS A 124 10.33 31.06 4.42
C LYS A 124 11.04 29.82 3.88
N VAL A 125 12.01 30.12 3.01
CA VAL A 125 13.23 29.41 2.62
C VAL A 125 13.07 27.91 2.33
N GLU A 126 13.02 27.61 1.04
CA GLU A 126 13.01 26.29 0.39
C GLU A 126 13.96 25.25 1.04
N PHE A 127 15.08 25.69 1.64
CA PHE A 127 16.08 24.84 2.30
C PHE A 127 15.58 24.12 3.57
N TYR A 128 14.94 24.84 4.51
CA TYR A 128 14.49 24.22 5.77
C TYR A 128 13.40 23.17 5.54
N ARG A 129 12.52 23.40 4.55
CA ARG A 129 11.48 22.44 4.15
C ARG A 129 12.07 21.11 3.68
N LYS A 130 13.24 21.13 3.02
CA LYS A 130 13.94 19.92 2.56
C LYS A 130 14.59 19.17 3.71
N LEU A 131 15.29 19.88 4.59
CA LEU A 131 15.94 19.27 5.75
C LEU A 131 14.92 18.57 6.64
N HIS A 132 13.76 19.19 6.88
CA HIS A 132 12.66 18.55 7.60
C HIS A 132 12.10 17.33 6.88
N ALA A 133 11.94 17.36 5.55
CA ALA A 133 11.43 16.21 4.78
C ALA A 133 12.40 15.03 4.77
N VAL A 134 13.71 15.29 4.61
CA VAL A 134 14.76 14.26 4.67
C VAL A 134 14.89 13.72 6.10
N ALA A 135 14.93 14.58 7.11
CA ALA A 135 14.99 14.15 8.51
C ALA A 135 13.75 13.34 8.91
N ALA A 136 12.55 13.75 8.49
CA ALA A 136 11.33 12.97 8.72
C ALA A 136 11.37 11.62 8.00
N SER A 137 11.89 11.56 6.77
CA SER A 137 12.08 10.31 6.04
C SER A 137 13.06 9.38 6.74
N VAL A 138 14.21 9.89 7.19
CA VAL A 138 15.20 9.12 7.97
C VAL A 138 14.60 8.63 9.28
N ALA A 139 13.89 9.49 10.02
CA ALA A 139 13.24 9.13 11.27
C ALA A 139 12.16 8.04 11.06
N LEU A 140 11.38 8.14 9.98
CA LEU A 140 10.42 7.10 9.60
C LEU A 140 11.13 5.78 9.32
N TRP A 141 12.18 5.78 8.49
CA TRP A 141 12.95 4.57 8.20
C TRP A 141 13.53 3.94 9.47
N LEU A 142 14.08 4.73 10.39
CA LEU A 142 14.56 4.23 11.67
C LEU A 142 13.42 3.63 12.51
N LEU A 143 12.27 4.30 12.59
CA LEU A 143 11.08 3.77 13.28
C LEU A 143 10.64 2.42 12.71
N ILE A 144 10.67 2.29 11.39
CA ILE A 144 10.31 1.06 10.66
C ILE A 144 11.29 -0.06 10.99
N LEU A 145 12.60 0.20 10.84
CA LEU A 145 13.65 -0.79 11.04
C LEU A 145 13.74 -1.26 12.49
N VAL A 146 13.45 -0.38 13.45
CA VAL A 146 13.61 -0.64 14.88
C VAL A 146 12.33 -1.17 15.53
N LEU A 147 11.15 -0.74 15.09
CA LEU A 147 9.88 -1.14 15.71
C LEU A 147 9.09 -2.14 14.87
N ILE A 148 8.87 -1.86 13.59
CA ILE A 148 7.95 -2.67 12.77
C ILE A 148 8.58 -4.02 12.42
N ILE A 149 9.82 -4.01 11.92
CA ILE A 149 10.49 -5.24 11.48
C ILE A 149 10.74 -6.20 12.65
N PRO A 150 11.27 -5.77 13.82
CA PRO A 150 11.56 -6.69 14.92
C PRO A 150 10.29 -7.21 15.61
N VAL A 151 9.25 -6.37 15.74
CA VAL A 151 7.96 -6.81 16.30
C VAL A 151 7.29 -7.82 15.37
N MET A 152 7.33 -7.59 14.05
CA MET A 152 6.84 -8.57 13.09
C MET A 152 7.63 -9.87 13.18
N PHE A 153 8.96 -9.82 13.13
CA PHE A 153 9.79 -11.04 13.12
C PHE A 153 9.70 -11.85 14.43
N SER A 154 9.57 -11.18 15.57
CA SER A 154 9.44 -11.84 16.89
C SER A 154 8.12 -12.57 17.07
N HIS A 155 7.05 -12.14 16.38
CA HIS A 155 5.72 -12.75 16.51
C HIS A 155 5.34 -13.60 15.29
N TYR A 156 5.98 -13.40 14.12
CA TYR A 156 5.71 -14.20 12.93
C TYR A 156 6.26 -15.62 13.09
N GLY A 157 5.38 -16.60 13.13
CA GLY A 157 5.75 -18.01 13.17
C GLY A 157 6.56 -18.37 14.42
N ALA A 158 6.20 -17.80 15.57
CA ALA A 158 6.87 -17.94 16.85
C ALA A 158 6.12 -18.90 17.80
N SER A 159 4.79 -19.02 17.67
CA SER A 159 3.95 -19.74 18.63
C SER A 159 3.42 -21.08 18.11
N GLY A 160 3.63 -21.41 16.83
CA GLY A 160 3.08 -22.62 16.20
C GLY A 160 4.13 -23.66 15.83
N ASP A 161 3.76 -24.93 15.98
CA ASP A 161 4.36 -26.00 15.16
C ASP A 161 3.83 -25.83 13.73
N TYR A 162 4.71 -25.40 12.84
CA TYR A 162 4.43 -25.14 11.43
C TYR A 162 5.19 -26.16 10.58
N ASP A 163 4.48 -26.75 9.62
CA ASP A 163 5.15 -27.49 8.56
C ASP A 163 6.00 -26.50 7.75
N LYS A 164 7.32 -26.63 7.85
CA LYS A 164 8.28 -25.75 7.18
C LYS A 164 8.18 -25.79 5.65
N LYS A 165 7.48 -26.79 5.09
CA LYS A 165 7.18 -26.88 3.66
C LYS A 165 6.07 -25.92 3.22
N HIS A 166 5.21 -25.47 4.13
CA HIS A 166 4.07 -24.59 3.84
C HIS A 166 4.30 -23.20 4.44
N CYS A 167 4.74 -22.26 3.59
CA CYS A 167 4.91 -20.86 3.95
C CYS A 167 3.59 -20.07 3.86
N PHE A 168 3.53 -18.85 4.42
CA PHE A 168 2.38 -17.93 4.36
C PHE A 168 1.14 -18.34 5.17
N VAL A 169 1.22 -19.37 6.02
CA VAL A 169 0.10 -19.81 6.88
C VAL A 169 0.34 -19.40 8.34
N PHE A 170 0.38 -18.09 8.62
CA PHE A 170 0.69 -17.56 9.97
C PHE A 170 -0.54 -17.22 10.82
N GLN A 171 -1.67 -17.80 10.44
CA GLN A 171 -2.98 -17.48 11.00
C GLN A 171 -3.21 -17.92 12.46
N LYS A 172 -2.33 -18.76 13.02
CA LYS A 172 -2.32 -19.13 14.44
C LYS A 172 -1.87 -17.94 15.32
N GLU A 173 -0.96 -17.10 14.85
CA GLU A 173 -0.47 -15.94 15.63
C GLU A 173 -1.59 -14.92 15.91
N LEU A 174 -2.58 -14.86 15.03
CA LEU A 174 -3.75 -13.97 15.14
C LEU A 174 -4.75 -14.36 16.24
N THR A 175 -4.63 -15.56 16.83
CA THR A 175 -5.46 -15.96 17.97
C THR A 175 -4.93 -15.40 19.29
N HIS A 176 -3.66 -14.97 19.34
CA HIS A 176 -3.09 -14.34 20.52
C HIS A 176 -3.77 -12.99 20.78
N TYR A 177 -4.33 -12.84 21.98
CA TYR A 177 -5.05 -11.64 22.41
C TYR A 177 -4.31 -10.31 22.17
N PRO A 178 -3.01 -10.16 22.52
CA PRO A 178 -2.30 -8.91 22.24
C PRO A 178 -2.16 -8.62 20.74
N VAL A 179 -1.92 -9.64 19.91
CA VAL A 179 -1.83 -9.50 18.45
C VAL A 179 -3.17 -9.07 17.86
N LYS A 180 -4.27 -9.63 18.37
CA LYS A 180 -5.63 -9.25 17.97
C LYS A 180 -5.92 -7.77 18.28
N ILE A 181 -5.61 -7.31 19.49
CA ILE A 181 -5.77 -5.90 19.89
C ILE A 181 -4.98 -4.96 18.99
N VAL A 182 -3.70 -5.27 18.74
CA VAL A 182 -2.85 -4.46 17.87
C VAL A 182 -3.43 -4.36 16.45
N ASN A 183 -3.93 -5.46 15.89
CA ASN A 183 -4.57 -5.43 14.57
C ASN A 183 -5.85 -4.58 14.56
N TYR A 184 -6.65 -4.59 15.63
CA TYR A 184 -7.83 -3.70 15.76
C TYR A 184 -7.43 -2.22 15.75
N PHE A 185 -6.45 -1.83 16.58
CA PHE A 185 -5.98 -0.45 16.64
C PHE A 185 -5.40 0.02 15.30
N ILE A 186 -4.61 -0.83 14.64
CA ILE A 186 -4.05 -0.51 13.32
C ILE A 186 -5.17 -0.33 12.28
N ALA A 187 -6.11 -1.26 12.19
CA ALA A 187 -7.18 -1.19 11.22
C ALA A 187 -8.09 0.04 11.45
N ALA A 188 -8.48 0.29 12.70
CA ALA A 188 -9.26 1.48 13.06
C ALA A 188 -8.49 2.78 12.76
N GLY A 189 -7.19 2.82 13.08
CA GLY A 189 -6.32 3.96 12.82
C GLY A 189 -6.18 4.26 11.33
N VAL A 190 -5.98 3.24 10.49
CA VAL A 190 -5.89 3.43 9.03
C VAL A 190 -7.21 3.92 8.45
N ILE A 191 -8.35 3.36 8.86
CA ILE A 191 -9.69 3.79 8.41
C ILE A 191 -9.94 5.24 8.81
N PHE A 192 -9.65 5.61 10.06
CA PHE A 192 -9.81 6.97 10.58
C PHE A 192 -8.91 7.97 9.85
N LEU A 193 -7.62 7.65 9.67
CA LEU A 193 -6.69 8.54 8.98
C LEU A 193 -7.06 8.70 7.49
N ALA A 194 -7.49 7.62 6.82
CA ALA A 194 -7.92 7.69 5.43
C ALA A 194 -9.16 8.60 5.26
N SER A 195 -10.16 8.47 6.14
CA SER A 195 -11.37 9.31 6.10
C SER A 195 -11.08 10.78 6.44
N LEU A 196 -10.18 11.03 7.39
CA LEU A 196 -9.70 12.38 7.71
C LEU A 196 -8.98 13.01 6.51
N LEU A 197 -8.05 12.28 5.89
CA LEU A 197 -7.32 12.75 4.72
C LEU A 197 -8.24 13.11 3.56
N LEU A 198 -9.24 12.27 3.28
CA LEU A 198 -10.24 12.51 2.25
C LEU A 198 -11.06 13.77 2.56
N THR A 199 -11.58 13.89 3.78
CA THR A 199 -12.38 15.05 4.22
C THR A 199 -11.59 16.35 4.06
N CYS A 200 -10.33 16.36 4.53
CA CYS A 200 -9.45 17.51 4.36
C CYS A 200 -9.17 17.82 2.88
N GLN A 201 -8.90 16.81 2.05
CA GLN A 201 -8.65 17.02 0.62
C GLN A 201 -9.86 17.61 -0.10
N VAL A 202 -11.06 17.08 0.16
CA VAL A 202 -12.31 17.56 -0.42
C VAL A 202 -12.53 19.02 -0.04
N PHE A 203 -12.36 19.36 1.24
CA PHE A 203 -12.45 20.75 1.72
C PHE A 203 -11.46 21.69 1.01
N ILE A 204 -10.18 21.30 0.91
CA ILE A 204 -9.15 22.08 0.23
C ILE A 204 -9.50 22.24 -1.25
N THR A 205 -9.93 21.17 -1.91
CA THR A 205 -10.26 21.16 -3.34
C THR A 205 -11.44 22.08 -3.62
N VAL A 206 -12.49 22.02 -2.81
CA VAL A 206 -13.66 22.93 -2.94
C VAL A 206 -13.23 24.38 -2.72
N LYS A 207 -12.39 24.67 -1.73
CA LYS A 207 -11.90 26.03 -1.47
C LYS A 207 -11.06 26.59 -2.62
N VAL A 208 -10.20 25.77 -3.21
CA VAL A 208 -9.40 26.10 -4.40
C VAL A 208 -10.32 26.36 -5.59
N MET A 209 -11.25 25.44 -5.87
CA MET A 209 -12.21 25.56 -6.97
C MET A 209 -13.12 26.80 -6.86
N ARG A 210 -13.47 27.25 -5.66
CA ARG A 210 -14.25 28.48 -5.48
C ARG A 210 -13.46 29.77 -5.69
N LYS A 211 -12.14 29.73 -5.51
CA LYS A 211 -11.29 30.93 -5.54
C LYS A 211 -10.70 31.22 -6.92
N LEU A 212 -10.53 30.19 -7.74
CA LEU A 212 -9.97 30.36 -9.06
C LEU A 212 -11.00 30.96 -10.05
N PRO A 213 -10.57 31.78 -11.02
CA PRO A 213 -11.39 32.15 -12.16
C PRO A 213 -11.42 31.03 -13.23
N HIS A 214 -12.47 30.99 -14.05
CA HIS A 214 -12.47 30.16 -15.25
C HIS A 214 -11.38 30.67 -16.23
N PRO A 215 -10.52 29.81 -16.82
CA PRO A 215 -10.49 28.34 -16.75
C PRO A 215 -9.48 27.75 -15.75
N PHE A 216 -10.01 27.10 -14.71
CA PHE A 216 -9.31 26.43 -13.61
C PHE A 216 -8.22 25.41 -13.99
N LEU A 217 -8.34 24.69 -15.11
CA LEU A 217 -7.41 23.63 -15.51
C LEU A 217 -6.03 24.14 -15.96
N SER A 218 -5.92 25.44 -16.27
CA SER A 218 -4.63 26.06 -16.59
C SER A 218 -3.75 26.20 -15.34
N HIS A 219 -4.37 26.20 -14.16
CA HIS A 219 -3.67 26.52 -12.93
C HIS A 219 -2.96 25.30 -12.33
N GLN A 220 -1.68 25.49 -12.02
CA GLN A 220 -0.83 24.50 -11.37
C GLN A 220 -1.40 23.99 -10.04
N GLU A 221 -2.18 24.81 -9.34
CA GLU A 221 -2.84 24.47 -8.07
C GLU A 221 -3.89 23.36 -8.24
N PHE A 222 -4.65 23.35 -9.33
CA PHE A 222 -5.65 22.31 -9.62
C PHE A 222 -5.00 20.95 -9.85
N TRP A 223 -3.94 20.91 -10.66
CA TRP A 223 -3.17 19.68 -10.91
C TRP A 223 -2.50 19.14 -9.65
N ALA A 224 -2.14 20.01 -8.69
CA ALA A 224 -1.65 19.58 -7.39
C ALA A 224 -2.75 18.89 -6.56
N GLN A 225 -3.99 19.41 -6.56
CA GLN A 225 -5.11 18.78 -5.86
C GLN A 225 -5.51 17.43 -6.50
N LEU A 226 -5.50 17.34 -7.82
CA LEU A 226 -5.80 16.08 -8.52
C LEU A 226 -4.77 14.99 -8.17
N LYS A 227 -3.49 15.34 -8.06
CA LYS A 227 -2.44 14.41 -7.62
C LYS A 227 -2.63 13.94 -6.17
N ASN A 228 -3.07 14.82 -5.27
CA ASN A 228 -3.37 14.42 -3.90
C ASN A 228 -4.57 13.46 -3.85
N LEU A 229 -5.63 13.75 -4.60
CA LEU A 229 -6.80 12.86 -4.73
C LEU A 229 -6.42 11.50 -5.32
N PHE A 230 -5.48 11.46 -6.26
CA PHE A 230 -4.95 10.20 -6.81
C PHE A 230 -4.35 9.30 -5.72
N PHE A 231 -3.46 9.83 -4.87
CA PHE A 231 -2.88 9.05 -3.77
C PHE A 231 -3.94 8.62 -2.73
N ILE A 232 -4.91 9.47 -2.43
CA ILE A 232 -6.04 9.11 -1.55
C ILE A 232 -6.88 8.00 -2.18
N GLY A 233 -7.15 8.07 -3.48
CA GLY A 233 -7.85 7.03 -4.22
C GLY A 233 -7.15 5.67 -4.09
N ILE A 234 -5.82 5.64 -4.19
CA ILE A 234 -5.04 4.41 -3.98
C ILE A 234 -5.24 3.87 -2.56
N ILE A 235 -5.19 4.71 -1.52
CA ILE A 235 -5.44 4.29 -0.13
C ILE A 235 -6.81 3.62 -0.01
N PHE A 236 -7.85 4.24 -0.57
CA PHE A 236 -9.21 3.73 -0.50
C PHE A 236 -9.42 2.43 -1.29
N VAL A 237 -8.78 2.28 -2.44
CA VAL A 237 -8.94 1.10 -3.30
C VAL A 237 -8.06 -0.06 -2.85
N CYS A 238 -6.82 0.22 -2.43
CA CYS A 238 -5.83 -0.82 -2.15
C CYS A 238 -5.78 -1.22 -0.67
N PHE A 239 -5.94 -0.27 0.27
CA PHE A 239 -5.67 -0.54 1.69
C PHE A 239 -6.94 -0.70 2.52
N LEU A 240 -7.93 0.16 2.27
CA LEU A 240 -9.17 0.15 3.05
C LEU A 240 -9.94 -1.19 2.98
N PRO A 241 -10.06 -1.88 1.83
CA PRO A 241 -10.78 -3.14 1.75
C PRO A 241 -10.15 -4.22 2.65
N TYR A 242 -8.82 -4.28 2.69
CA TYR A 242 -8.11 -5.18 3.60
C TYR A 242 -8.39 -4.86 5.05
N HIS A 243 -8.30 -3.60 5.48
CA HIS A 243 -8.54 -3.26 6.89
C HIS A 243 -9.99 -3.48 7.34
N LEU A 244 -10.96 -3.17 6.48
CA LEU A 244 -12.37 -3.46 6.74
C LEU A 244 -12.61 -4.96 6.87
N PHE A 245 -12.09 -5.75 5.92
CA PHE A 245 -12.23 -7.20 5.96
C PHE A 245 -11.46 -7.81 7.14
N ARG A 246 -10.32 -7.25 7.51
CA ARG A 246 -9.52 -7.70 8.66
C ARG A 246 -10.28 -7.54 9.97
N LEU A 247 -11.00 -6.44 10.17
CA LEU A 247 -11.87 -6.25 11.33
C LEU A 247 -12.96 -7.32 11.41
N TYR A 248 -13.63 -7.57 10.28
CA TYR A 248 -14.64 -8.63 10.15
C TYR A 248 -14.05 -10.02 10.42
N TYR A 249 -12.89 -10.32 9.84
CA TYR A 249 -12.15 -11.58 10.02
C TYR A 249 -11.82 -11.85 11.50
N LEU A 250 -11.35 -10.83 12.23
CA LEU A 250 -10.99 -10.97 13.65
C LEU A 250 -12.21 -11.20 14.57
N GLN A 251 -13.40 -10.76 14.17
CA GLN A 251 -14.63 -10.97 14.95
C GLN A 251 -15.18 -12.38 14.79
N ILE A 252 -15.11 -12.95 13.59
CA ILE A 252 -15.83 -14.18 13.22
C ILE A 252 -14.95 -15.43 13.31
N LYS A 253 -13.63 -15.28 13.37
CA LYS A 253 -12.73 -16.44 13.43
C LYS A 253 -12.90 -17.23 14.73
N SER A 254 -13.72 -18.28 14.67
CA SER A 254 -13.69 -19.39 15.62
C SER A 254 -12.49 -20.30 15.32
N PRO A 255 -11.75 -20.77 16.33
CA PRO A 255 -10.64 -21.69 16.13
C PRO A 255 -11.16 -23.04 15.60
N GLY A 256 -10.64 -23.49 14.43
CA GLY A 256 -10.75 -24.90 14.01
C GLY A 256 -11.33 -25.19 12.61
N THR A 257 -11.95 -24.24 11.91
CA THR A 257 -12.59 -24.50 10.60
C THR A 257 -11.87 -23.78 9.46
N CYS A 258 -11.44 -24.53 8.43
CA CYS A 258 -10.92 -23.94 7.20
C CYS A 258 -12.08 -23.32 6.42
N ASN A 259 -12.35 -22.04 6.66
CA ASN A 259 -13.42 -21.29 6.02
C ASN A 259 -12.86 -20.36 4.94
N ASN A 260 -13.68 -20.07 3.93
CA ASN A 260 -13.43 -19.10 2.85
C ASN A 260 -12.90 -17.73 3.35
N LEU A 261 -13.10 -17.40 4.64
CA LEU A 261 -12.59 -16.20 5.29
C LEU A 261 -11.06 -16.07 5.25
N VAL A 262 -10.31 -17.17 5.38
CA VAL A 262 -8.83 -17.12 5.27
C VAL A 262 -8.43 -16.76 3.84
N TYR A 263 -9.08 -17.39 2.86
CA TYR A 263 -8.89 -17.10 1.44
C TYR A 263 -9.14 -15.61 1.14
N TYR A 264 -10.28 -15.07 1.58
CA TYR A 264 -10.61 -13.66 1.33
C TYR A 264 -9.64 -12.70 2.03
N ASN A 265 -9.17 -13.00 3.25
CA ASN A 265 -8.18 -12.17 3.93
C ASN A 265 -6.88 -12.06 3.11
N GLU A 266 -6.38 -13.18 2.58
CA GLU A 266 -5.18 -13.20 1.73
C GLU A 266 -5.40 -12.50 0.39
N VAL A 267 -6.59 -12.64 -0.21
CA VAL A 267 -6.96 -11.92 -1.43
C VAL A 267 -6.95 -10.41 -1.20
N PHE A 268 -7.58 -9.91 -0.15
CA PHE A 268 -7.59 -8.47 0.15
C PHE A 268 -6.19 -7.94 0.49
N LEU A 269 -5.39 -8.70 1.24
CA LEU A 269 -3.99 -8.34 1.48
C LEU A 269 -3.21 -8.26 0.16
N SER A 270 -3.40 -9.24 -0.72
CA SER A 270 -2.72 -9.26 -2.02
C SER A 270 -3.18 -8.12 -2.93
N LEU A 271 -4.46 -7.75 -2.91
CA LEU A 271 -4.97 -6.58 -3.64
C LEU A 271 -4.30 -5.26 -3.20
N SER A 272 -3.84 -5.15 -1.95
CA SER A 272 -3.10 -3.97 -1.48
C SER A 272 -1.80 -3.72 -2.26
N THR A 273 -1.21 -4.78 -2.84
CA THR A 273 0.04 -4.72 -3.60
C THR A 273 -0.12 -4.04 -4.96
N LEU A 274 -1.37 -3.89 -5.45
CA LEU A 274 -1.69 -3.08 -6.64
C LEU A 274 -1.30 -1.61 -6.46
N SER A 275 -1.08 -1.17 -5.22
CA SER A 275 -0.50 0.14 -4.93
C SER A 275 0.85 0.37 -5.63
N CYS A 276 1.59 -0.69 -6.05
CA CYS A 276 2.81 -0.55 -6.85
C CYS A 276 2.61 0.06 -8.25
N PHE A 277 1.36 0.20 -8.71
CA PHE A 277 1.07 0.84 -9.99
C PHE A 277 1.12 2.36 -9.89
N ASP A 278 1.15 2.90 -8.66
CA ASP A 278 1.18 4.33 -8.38
C ASP A 278 2.33 5.04 -9.10
N LEU A 279 3.52 4.45 -9.14
CA LEU A 279 4.70 5.02 -9.80
C LEU A 279 4.48 5.16 -11.31
N LEU A 280 3.98 4.11 -11.96
CA LEU A 280 3.68 4.14 -13.39
C LEU A 280 2.56 5.14 -13.70
N LEU A 281 1.49 5.12 -12.91
CA LEU A 281 0.37 6.04 -13.04
C LEU A 281 0.79 7.50 -12.74
N PHE A 282 1.75 7.72 -11.85
CA PHE A 282 2.33 9.03 -11.57
C PHE A 282 3.12 9.57 -12.78
N VAL A 283 3.87 8.70 -13.47
CA VAL A 283 4.54 9.06 -14.74
C VAL A 283 3.51 9.45 -15.80
N ILE A 284 2.50 8.61 -16.01
CA ILE A 284 1.45 8.83 -17.01
C ILE A 284 0.69 10.12 -16.68
N GLY A 285 0.29 10.32 -15.43
CA GLY A 285 -0.41 11.53 -14.97
C GLY A 285 0.44 12.80 -15.03
N GLY A 286 1.77 12.68 -15.01
CA GLY A 286 2.70 13.77 -15.25
C GLY A 286 2.88 14.14 -16.72
N SER A 287 2.54 13.24 -17.65
CA SER A 287 2.76 13.41 -19.08
C SER A 287 1.91 14.53 -19.69
N ARG A 288 2.45 15.21 -20.71
CA ARG A 288 1.71 16.24 -21.47
C ARG A 288 0.49 15.65 -22.17
N TRP A 289 0.61 14.41 -22.62
CA TRP A 289 -0.48 13.66 -23.27
C TRP A 289 -1.69 13.49 -22.35
N PHE A 290 -1.49 13.04 -21.11
CA PHE A 290 -2.59 12.87 -20.16
C PHE A 290 -3.27 14.20 -19.82
N LYS A 291 -2.48 15.27 -19.65
CA LYS A 291 -3.00 16.62 -19.43
C LYS A 291 -3.85 17.12 -20.59
N GLN A 292 -3.41 16.88 -21.83
CA GLN A 292 -4.15 17.25 -23.04
C GLN A 292 -5.46 16.46 -23.18
N ASN A 293 -5.44 15.16 -22.87
CA ASN A 293 -6.63 14.32 -22.95
C ASN A 293 -7.72 14.72 -21.94
N ILE A 294 -7.36 15.10 -20.71
CA ILE A 294 -8.32 15.62 -19.72
C ILE A 294 -8.93 16.94 -20.20
N ILE A 295 -8.11 17.84 -20.75
CA ILE A 295 -8.60 19.11 -21.31
C ILE A 295 -9.56 18.85 -22.49
N HIS A 296 -9.25 17.86 -23.32
CA HIS A 296 -10.10 17.46 -24.45
C HIS A 296 -11.43 16.83 -24.01
N LEU A 297 -11.41 15.88 -23.07
CA LEU A 297 -12.62 15.23 -22.54
C LEU A 297 -13.59 16.24 -21.92
N ARG A 298 -13.05 17.28 -21.24
CA ARG A 298 -13.89 18.37 -20.72
C ARG A 298 -14.53 19.20 -21.82
N ARG A 299 -13.82 19.53 -22.92
CA ARG A 299 -14.44 20.22 -24.05
C ARG A 299 -15.61 19.42 -24.63
N LEU A 300 -15.48 18.10 -24.69
CA LEU A 300 -16.58 17.21 -25.09
C LEU A 300 -17.76 17.26 -24.11
N LEU A 301 -17.51 17.25 -22.80
CA LEU A 301 -18.56 17.35 -21.78
C LEU A 301 -19.25 18.72 -21.77
N GLU A 302 -18.51 19.82 -21.97
CA GLU A 302 -19.09 21.17 -22.10
C GLU A 302 -19.95 21.30 -23.38
N MET A 303 -19.54 20.66 -24.48
CA MET A 303 -20.34 20.60 -25.71
C MET A 303 -21.59 19.70 -25.59
N CYS A 304 -21.59 18.70 -24.70
CA CYS A 304 -22.76 17.86 -24.44
C CYS A 304 -23.80 18.53 -23.53
N HIS A 305 -23.45 19.65 -22.89
CA HIS A 305 -24.31 20.35 -21.93
C HIS A 305 -24.91 21.66 -22.50
N GLN A 306 -24.54 22.01 -23.73
CA GLN A 306 -25.18 23.03 -24.58
C GLN A 306 -26.15 22.38 -25.55
#